data_AF-A0A3M4M9S5-F1
#
_entry.id   AF-A0A3M4M9S5-F1
#
_cell.length_a   1.000
_cell.length_b   1.000
_cell.length_c   1.000
_cell.angle_alpha   90.00
_cell.angle_beta   90.00
_cell.angle_gamma   90.00
#
_symmetry.space_group_name_H-M   'P 1'
#
loop_
_entity.id
_entity.type
_entity.pdbx_description
1 polymer ?
#
loop_
_entity_poly.entity_id
_entity_poly.type
_entity_poly.pdbx_seq_one_letter_code
_entity_poly.pdbx_strand_id
1 'polypeptide(L)'
;MVRYIPGFLPFSLAMAVCLSLIACMPFMAVQAADGDLIILNKKEANDYPVNCGIPFVTSVINFQNNSLGCKNDDAYAFRLENVPSATFFSFYDSPDCTDKGGFSYRFKTIKQPTNMTVGMDIEEAGKKTEGSVVVPGVMLISSSTTGQVGGKLSCVRIERSAVPSP
;
A
#
# COMPACT_ATOMS: atom_id res chain seq x y z
N MET A 1 -85.40 18.36 -32.23
CA MET A 1 -83.96 18.66 -32.18
C MET A 1 -83.23 17.38 -31.79
N VAL A 2 -81.99 17.22 -32.24
CA VAL A 2 -81.05 16.10 -32.02
C VAL A 2 -81.03 15.03 -33.14
N ARG A 3 -79.92 15.09 -33.89
CA ARG A 3 -79.42 14.14 -34.90
C ARG A 3 -78.69 12.98 -34.20
N TYR A 4 -78.74 11.78 -34.75
CA TYR A 4 -77.91 10.65 -34.31
C TYR A 4 -77.39 9.86 -35.51
N ILE A 5 -76.07 9.92 -35.76
CA ILE A 5 -75.28 8.97 -36.57
C ILE A 5 -73.81 9.07 -36.05
N PRO A 6 -72.89 8.13 -36.36
CA PRO A 6 -72.67 6.81 -35.76
C PRO A 6 -71.24 6.67 -35.18
N GLY A 7 -70.90 5.48 -34.65
CA GLY A 7 -69.68 4.84 -35.16
C GLY A 7 -68.64 4.31 -34.15
N PHE A 8 -68.09 3.18 -34.59
CA PHE A 8 -66.72 2.71 -34.46
C PHE A 8 -66.31 1.80 -33.27
N LEU A 9 -65.56 0.80 -33.72
CA LEU A 9 -65.18 -0.50 -33.17
C LEU A 9 -63.70 -0.41 -32.67
N PRO A 10 -63.06 -1.52 -32.24
CA PRO A 10 -62.29 -1.67 -31.01
C PRO A 10 -60.79 -1.35 -31.17
N PHE A 11 -60.04 -1.20 -30.06
CA PHE A 11 -58.58 -1.36 -30.09
C PHE A 11 -58.04 -1.97 -28.78
N SER A 12 -57.38 -3.11 -28.96
CA SER A 12 -56.55 -3.85 -28.00
C SER A 12 -55.41 -3.00 -27.44
N LEU A 13 -54.95 -3.32 -26.22
CA LEU A 13 -53.51 -3.40 -25.93
C LEU A 13 -53.26 -4.13 -24.59
N ALA A 14 -52.65 -5.31 -24.67
CA ALA A 14 -52.07 -5.99 -23.51
C ALA A 14 -50.73 -5.32 -23.17
N MET A 15 -50.60 -4.81 -21.95
CA MET A 15 -49.37 -4.16 -21.48
C MET A 15 -48.53 -5.18 -20.70
N ALA A 16 -47.44 -5.63 -21.32
CA ALA A 16 -46.44 -6.48 -20.66
C ALA A 16 -45.56 -5.62 -19.73
N VAL A 17 -45.63 -5.88 -18.43
CA VAL A 17 -44.80 -5.22 -17.41
C VAL A 17 -43.45 -5.95 -17.35
N CYS A 18 -42.39 -5.31 -17.83
CA CYS A 18 -41.03 -5.81 -17.72
C CYS A 18 -40.41 -5.27 -16.41
N LEU A 19 -40.37 -6.10 -15.36
CA LEU A 19 -39.61 -5.81 -14.14
C LEU A 19 -38.11 -5.97 -14.43
N SER A 20 -37.38 -4.86 -14.56
CA SER A 20 -35.92 -4.86 -14.60
C SER A 20 -35.36 -4.87 -13.17
N LEU A 21 -34.78 -6.00 -12.78
CA LEU A 21 -33.93 -6.15 -11.60
C LEU A 21 -32.63 -5.37 -11.83
N ILE A 22 -32.51 -4.18 -11.24
CA ILE A 22 -31.25 -3.43 -11.19
C ILE A 22 -30.34 -4.13 -10.17
N ALA A 23 -29.41 -4.95 -10.66
CA ALA A 23 -28.32 -5.49 -9.86
C ALA A 23 -27.36 -4.36 -9.50
N CYS A 24 -27.41 -3.89 -8.25
CA CYS A 24 -26.42 -2.99 -7.68
C CYS A 24 -25.12 -3.77 -7.48
N MET A 25 -24.25 -3.81 -8.50
CA MET A 25 -22.90 -4.36 -8.33
C MET A 25 -22.08 -3.40 -7.47
N PRO A 26 -21.46 -3.86 -6.36
CA PRO A 26 -20.56 -3.03 -5.58
C PRO A 26 -19.31 -2.73 -6.41
N PHE A 27 -19.06 -1.45 -6.66
CA PHE A 27 -17.81 -0.97 -7.26
C PHE A 27 -16.69 -1.17 -6.24
N MET A 28 -15.91 -2.24 -6.39
CA MET A 28 -14.67 -2.38 -5.61
C MET A 28 -13.68 -1.34 -6.12
N ALA A 29 -13.52 -0.23 -5.39
CA ALA A 29 -12.53 0.77 -5.70
C ALA A 29 -11.13 0.16 -5.52
N VAL A 30 -10.42 -0.07 -6.63
CA VAL A 30 -8.99 -0.39 -6.60
C VAL A 30 -8.26 0.84 -6.09
N GLN A 31 -7.64 0.74 -4.91
CA GLN A 31 -6.84 1.82 -4.36
C GLN A 31 -5.56 1.97 -5.18
N ALA A 32 -5.40 3.09 -5.88
CA ALA A 32 -4.20 3.37 -6.65
C ALA A 32 -2.98 3.51 -5.74
N ALA A 33 -1.82 3.04 -6.20
CA ALA A 33 -0.55 3.25 -5.50
C ALA A 33 -0.17 4.74 -5.49
N ASP A 34 0.34 5.22 -4.35
CA ASP A 34 0.82 6.60 -4.17
C ASP A 34 2.31 6.53 -3.87
N GLY A 35 3.09 6.44 -4.93
CA GLY A 35 4.53 6.30 -4.83
C GLY A 35 4.97 4.89 -4.46
N ASP A 36 6.24 4.78 -4.08
CA ASP A 36 6.96 3.51 -3.94
C ASP A 36 7.86 3.52 -2.71
N LEU A 37 7.93 2.35 -2.06
CA LEU A 37 8.97 1.99 -1.13
C LEU A 37 10.05 1.23 -1.91
N ILE A 38 11.23 1.82 -2.02
CA ILE A 38 12.35 1.22 -2.72
C ILE A 38 13.24 0.50 -1.71
N ILE A 39 13.44 -0.80 -1.94
CA ILE A 39 14.32 -1.65 -1.14
C ILE A 39 15.69 -1.69 -1.80
N LEU A 40 16.73 -1.55 -1.00
CA LEU A 40 18.09 -1.36 -1.47
C LEU A 40 19.01 -2.42 -0.85
N ASN A 41 19.95 -2.93 -1.65
CA ASN A 41 20.96 -3.90 -1.24
C ASN A 41 22.05 -3.27 -0.37
N LYS A 42 23.14 -4.00 -0.08
CA LYS A 42 24.31 -3.46 0.60
C LYS A 42 24.93 -2.31 -0.19
N LYS A 43 25.44 -1.30 0.50
CA LYS A 43 26.14 -0.17 -0.14
C LYS A 43 27.38 -0.66 -0.89
N GLU A 44 27.51 -0.23 -2.14
CA GLU A 44 28.67 -0.47 -3.00
C GLU A 44 29.32 0.87 -3.36
N ALA A 45 30.58 1.05 -2.93
CA ALA A 45 31.30 2.33 -3.00
C ALA A 45 30.49 3.49 -2.38
N ASN A 46 29.77 4.26 -3.20
CA ASN A 46 29.04 5.46 -2.77
C ASN A 46 27.52 5.34 -2.85
N ASP A 47 26.97 4.26 -3.40
CA ASP A 47 25.53 4.13 -3.64
C ASP A 47 24.99 2.76 -3.19
N TYR A 48 23.68 2.69 -3.02
CA TYR A 48 22.97 1.46 -2.72
C TYR A 48 22.29 0.93 -4.00
N PRO A 49 22.69 -0.24 -4.53
CA PRO A 49 21.98 -0.85 -5.64
C PRO A 49 20.53 -1.16 -5.29
N VAL A 50 19.61 -0.94 -6.23
CA VAL A 50 18.18 -1.26 -6.04
C VAL A 50 17.99 -2.78 -6.00
N ASN A 51 17.27 -3.25 -4.98
CA ASN A 51 16.80 -4.63 -4.90
C ASN A 51 15.47 -4.77 -5.66
N CYS A 52 14.45 -4.01 -5.22
CA CYS A 52 13.12 -3.98 -5.81
C CYS A 52 12.38 -2.69 -5.42
N GLY A 53 11.29 -2.40 -6.13
CA GLY A 53 10.32 -1.36 -5.76
C GLY A 53 9.00 -2.00 -5.32
N ILE A 54 8.43 -1.50 -4.22
CA ILE A 54 7.15 -1.95 -3.68
C ILE A 54 6.16 -0.79 -3.81
N PRO A 55 5.10 -0.93 -4.63
CA PRO A 55 4.05 0.07 -4.72
C PRO A 55 3.45 0.36 -3.35
N PHE A 56 3.30 1.64 -3.01
CA PHE A 56 2.87 2.04 -1.69
C PHE A 56 1.34 1.93 -1.52
N VAL A 57 0.86 0.70 -1.41
CA VAL A 57 -0.54 0.32 -1.14
C VAL A 57 -0.61 -0.54 0.12
N THR A 58 -1.76 -0.55 0.81
CA THR A 58 -1.95 -1.43 1.98
C THR A 58 -1.73 -2.88 1.56
N SER A 59 -0.67 -3.49 2.08
CA SER A 59 -0.19 -4.79 1.61
C SER A 59 0.77 -5.44 2.59
N VAL A 60 0.95 -6.76 2.41
CA VAL A 60 1.90 -7.59 3.13
C VAL A 60 2.74 -8.32 2.09
N ILE A 61 4.05 -8.11 2.10
CA ILE A 61 4.97 -8.66 1.09
C ILE A 61 5.98 -9.56 1.80
N ASN A 62 5.83 -10.87 1.60
CA ASN A 62 6.78 -11.88 2.05
C ASN A 62 7.87 -12.07 0.97
N PHE A 63 9.13 -11.82 1.29
CA PHE A 63 10.22 -11.83 0.30
C PHE A 63 10.61 -13.25 -0.14
N GLN A 64 10.21 -14.29 0.58
CA GLN A 64 10.37 -15.68 0.14
C GLN A 64 9.35 -16.07 -0.93
N ASN A 65 8.22 -15.36 -1.01
CA ASN A 65 7.15 -15.62 -1.95
C ASN A 65 6.47 -14.31 -2.40
N ASN A 66 7.12 -13.60 -3.33
CA ASN A 66 6.58 -12.37 -3.91
C ASN A 66 6.73 -12.36 -5.44
N SER A 67 5.84 -11.64 -6.11
CA SER A 67 5.88 -11.39 -7.56
C SER A 67 6.65 -10.12 -7.95
N LEU A 68 7.13 -9.35 -6.97
CA LEU A 68 7.80 -8.06 -7.18
C LEU A 68 9.30 -8.19 -7.46
N GLY A 69 9.85 -9.41 -7.38
CA GLY A 69 11.28 -9.67 -7.57
C GLY A 69 12.16 -9.26 -6.39
N CYS A 70 11.57 -8.97 -5.23
CA CYS A 70 12.31 -8.65 -4.02
C CYS A 70 13.06 -9.89 -3.52
N LYS A 71 14.37 -9.78 -3.32
CA LYS A 71 15.19 -10.87 -2.82
C LYS A 71 15.17 -10.92 -1.30
N ASN A 72 14.90 -12.10 -0.76
CA ASN A 72 14.97 -12.37 0.68
C ASN A 72 16.41 -12.27 1.21
N ASP A 73 16.61 -11.76 2.42
CA ASP A 73 17.92 -11.69 3.10
C ASP A 73 19.01 -10.87 2.36
N ASP A 74 18.62 -9.96 1.47
CA ASP A 74 19.57 -9.16 0.67
C ASP A 74 19.50 -7.66 0.96
N ALA A 75 18.44 -7.17 1.62
CA ALA A 75 18.22 -5.74 1.82
C ALA A 75 18.99 -5.17 3.02
N TYR A 76 19.51 -3.95 2.85
CA TYR A 76 20.25 -3.20 3.88
C TYR A 76 19.70 -1.79 4.07
N ALA A 77 19.09 -1.19 3.05
CA ALA A 77 18.59 0.16 3.11
C ALA A 77 17.24 0.28 2.42
N PHE A 78 16.59 1.43 2.62
CA PHE A 78 15.34 1.77 1.95
C PHE A 78 15.31 3.25 1.56
N ARG A 79 14.48 3.59 0.58
CA ARG A 79 14.07 4.97 0.33
C ARG A 79 12.61 5.05 -0.08
N LEU A 80 12.02 6.23 0.09
CA LEU A 80 10.62 6.49 -0.26
C LEU A 80 10.56 7.47 -1.43
N GLU A 81 9.70 7.17 -2.40
CA GLU A 81 9.45 8.01 -3.57
C GLU A 81 7.95 8.34 -3.62
N ASN A 82 7.61 9.62 -3.51
CA ASN A 82 6.26 10.15 -3.58
C ASN A 82 5.23 9.53 -2.60
N VAL A 83 5.69 9.07 -1.43
CA VAL A 83 4.85 8.37 -0.46
C VAL A 83 4.01 9.37 0.36
N PRO A 84 2.71 9.14 0.56
CA PRO A 84 1.88 10.04 1.35
C PRO A 84 2.24 10.02 2.84
N SER A 85 1.98 11.13 3.52
CA SER A 85 2.06 11.30 4.96
C SER A 85 1.02 10.46 5.70
N ALA A 86 1.22 10.32 7.01
CA ALA A 86 0.36 9.60 7.94
C ALA A 86 0.20 8.09 7.65
N THR A 87 1.05 7.52 6.81
CA THR A 87 1.06 6.09 6.51
C THR A 87 2.14 5.37 7.30
N PHE A 88 1.96 4.07 7.50
CA PHE A 88 2.93 3.23 8.18
C PHE A 88 3.52 2.21 7.23
N PHE A 89 4.79 1.91 7.43
CA PHE A 89 5.45 0.75 6.85
C PHE A 89 6.32 0.08 7.91
N SER A 90 6.51 -1.23 7.79
CA SER A 90 7.22 -2.01 8.79
C SER A 90 8.10 -3.05 8.12
N PHE A 91 9.25 -3.31 8.73
CA PHE A 91 10.27 -4.25 8.30
C PHE A 91 10.40 -5.37 9.32
N TYR A 92 10.49 -6.61 8.84
CA TYR A 92 10.57 -7.79 9.67
C TYR A 92 11.60 -8.78 9.12
N ASP A 93 12.32 -9.43 10.04
CA ASP A 93 13.11 -10.63 9.75
C ASP A 93 12.24 -11.88 9.58
N SER A 94 11.06 -11.90 10.19
CA SER A 94 10.09 -12.98 9.98
C SER A 94 9.42 -12.86 8.61
N PRO A 95 9.35 -13.93 7.79
CA PRO A 95 8.65 -13.91 6.50
C PRO A 95 7.13 -13.72 6.65
N ASP A 96 6.57 -14.04 7.82
CA ASP A 96 5.15 -13.85 8.15
C ASP A 96 4.86 -12.47 8.76
N CYS A 97 5.84 -11.55 8.74
CA CYS A 97 5.68 -10.16 9.17
C CYS A 97 5.29 -10.04 10.65
N THR A 98 5.86 -10.93 11.46
CA THR A 98 5.70 -10.98 12.92
C THR A 98 6.96 -10.50 13.62
N ASP A 99 6.81 -10.14 14.90
CA ASP A 99 7.88 -9.69 15.79
C ASP A 99 8.76 -10.83 16.32
N LYS A 100 8.53 -12.09 15.90
CA LYS A 100 9.27 -13.27 16.36
C LYS A 100 10.66 -13.44 15.72
N GLY A 101 11.04 -12.57 14.78
CA GLY A 101 12.35 -12.58 14.13
C GLY A 101 13.45 -11.86 14.91
N GLY A 102 14.64 -11.77 14.31
CA GLY A 102 15.80 -11.06 14.84
C GLY A 102 15.61 -9.53 14.91
N PHE A 103 14.70 -8.96 14.12
CA PHE A 103 14.27 -7.57 14.26
C PHE A 103 12.85 -7.31 13.75
N SER A 104 12.23 -6.25 14.27
CA SER A 104 11.03 -5.64 13.72
C SER A 104 11.03 -4.13 13.93
N TYR A 105 10.86 -3.37 12.86
CA TYR A 105 10.83 -1.91 12.87
C TYR A 105 9.55 -1.38 12.26
N ARG A 106 8.95 -0.38 12.89
CA ARG A 106 7.77 0.31 12.36
C ARG A 106 8.07 1.79 12.20
N PHE A 107 7.75 2.30 11.02
CA PHE A 107 7.94 3.70 10.67
C PHE A 107 6.61 4.36 10.33
N LYS A 108 6.57 5.69 10.45
CA LYS A 108 5.48 6.53 10.00
C LYS A 108 5.99 7.65 9.11
N THR A 109 5.33 7.88 7.98
CA THR A 109 5.57 9.08 7.18
C THR A 109 4.89 10.29 7.82
N ILE A 110 5.58 11.41 7.88
CA ILE A 110 5.12 12.65 8.54
C ILE A 110 5.17 13.87 7.61
N LYS A 111 5.44 13.66 6.31
CA LYS A 111 5.51 14.71 5.28
C LYS A 111 4.74 14.30 4.02
N GLN A 112 4.06 15.24 3.37
CA GLN A 112 3.31 15.01 2.13
C GLN A 112 3.90 15.85 0.97
N PRO A 113 4.37 15.22 -0.13
CA PRO A 113 4.83 13.83 -0.20
C PRO A 113 6.14 13.64 0.60
N THR A 114 6.38 12.41 1.04
CA THR A 114 7.66 11.96 1.59
C THR A 114 8.54 11.46 0.44
N ASN A 115 9.67 12.12 0.26
CA ASN A 115 10.68 11.80 -0.75
C ASN A 115 12.06 11.71 -0.10
N MET A 116 12.82 10.70 -0.47
CA MET A 116 14.19 10.48 -0.01
C MET A 116 15.13 10.42 -1.22
N THR A 117 16.16 11.26 -1.21
CA THR A 117 17.18 11.28 -2.29
C THR A 117 18.30 10.25 -2.08
N VAL A 118 18.49 9.81 -0.84
CA VAL A 118 19.53 8.85 -0.43
C VAL A 118 18.86 7.73 0.36
N GLY A 119 19.36 6.50 0.19
CA GLY A 119 18.95 5.35 0.99
C GLY A 119 19.25 5.53 2.46
N MET A 120 18.30 5.18 3.32
CA MET A 120 18.49 5.07 4.76
C MET A 120 18.76 3.62 5.12
N ASP A 121 19.87 3.36 5.79
CA ASP A 121 20.21 2.03 6.31
C ASP A 121 19.17 1.59 7.35
N ILE A 122 18.66 0.36 7.20
CA ILE A 122 17.58 -0.19 8.03
C ILE A 122 18.05 -0.35 9.48
N GLU A 123 19.28 -0.82 9.68
CA GLU A 123 19.86 -1.02 11.01
C GLU A 123 20.08 0.32 11.71
N GLU A 124 20.65 1.29 11.00
CA GLU A 124 20.87 2.63 11.55
C GLU A 124 19.55 3.38 11.83
N ALA A 125 18.50 3.12 11.04
CA ALA A 125 17.17 3.66 11.29
C ALA A 125 16.55 3.06 12.55
N GLY A 126 16.69 1.75 12.75
CA GLY A 126 16.17 1.04 13.92
C GLY A 126 16.88 1.36 15.24
N LYS A 127 18.14 1.83 15.18
CA LYS A 127 18.91 2.32 16.35
C LYS A 127 18.48 3.70 16.85
N LYS A 128 17.66 4.43 16.10
CA LYS A 128 17.16 5.75 16.55
C LYS A 128 16.19 5.58 17.72
N THR A 129 16.00 6.64 18.49
CA THR A 129 15.02 6.65 19.57
C THR A 129 13.61 6.57 18.98
N GLU A 130 12.75 5.73 19.55
CA GLU A 130 11.33 5.70 19.19
C GLU A 130 10.70 7.10 19.36
N GLY A 131 9.83 7.48 18.42
CA GLY A 131 9.25 8.82 18.31
C GLY A 131 10.16 9.87 17.66
N SER A 132 11.43 9.55 17.39
CA SER A 132 12.34 10.48 16.71
C SER A 132 12.25 10.36 15.17
N VAL A 133 12.62 11.45 14.50
CA VAL A 133 12.73 11.51 13.03
C VAL A 133 14.03 10.83 12.62
N VAL A 134 13.94 9.79 11.78
CA VAL A 134 15.12 9.03 11.30
C VAL A 134 15.74 9.67 10.06
N VAL A 135 14.88 10.18 9.17
CA VAL A 135 15.20 11.02 8.01
C VAL A 135 14.08 12.03 7.79
N PRO A 136 14.31 13.16 7.11
CA PRO A 136 13.26 14.15 6.87
C PRO A 136 11.98 13.52 6.28
N GLY A 137 10.88 13.55 7.04
CA GLY A 137 9.59 12.98 6.63
C GLY A 137 9.31 11.56 7.12
N VAL A 138 10.24 10.89 7.81
CA VAL A 138 10.03 9.55 8.37
C VAL A 138 10.39 9.52 9.86
N MET A 139 9.46 9.00 10.66
CA MET A 139 9.61 8.82 12.11
C MET A 139 9.65 7.33 12.46
N LEU A 140 10.53 6.95 13.37
CA LEU A 140 10.51 5.61 13.96
C LEU A 140 9.42 5.53 15.03
N ILE A 141 8.55 4.53 14.96
CA ILE A 141 7.43 4.35 15.88
C ILE A 141 7.70 3.25 16.89
N SER A 142 8.28 2.14 16.44
CA SER A 142 8.68 1.06 17.33
C SER A 142 9.90 0.34 16.78
N SER A 143 10.75 -0.14 17.69
CA SER A 143 11.97 -0.86 17.35
C SER A 143 12.19 -2.05 18.29
N SER A 144 12.43 -3.21 17.70
CA SER A 144 12.86 -4.42 18.42
C SER A 144 14.00 -5.07 17.65
N THR A 145 15.08 -5.43 18.32
CA THR A 145 16.25 -6.08 17.72
C THR A 145 16.91 -6.99 18.73
N THR A 146 17.11 -8.24 18.33
CA THR A 146 17.81 -9.27 19.10
C THR A 146 18.97 -9.89 18.33
N GLY A 147 19.06 -9.65 17.01
CA GLY A 147 20.08 -10.20 16.13
C GLY A 147 20.57 -9.23 15.07
N GLN A 148 21.20 -9.79 14.02
CA GLN A 148 21.67 -9.03 12.86
C GLN A 148 20.49 -8.50 12.04
N VAL A 149 20.62 -7.27 11.52
CA VAL A 149 19.59 -6.61 10.71
C VAL A 149 19.97 -6.55 9.23
N GLY A 150 21.19 -6.10 8.93
CA GLY A 150 21.65 -5.99 7.53
C GLY A 150 21.62 -7.34 6.81
N GLY A 151 20.92 -7.40 5.67
CA GLY A 151 20.73 -8.63 4.90
C GLY A 151 19.80 -9.65 5.56
N LYS A 152 18.84 -9.19 6.37
CA LYS A 152 17.87 -10.07 7.06
C LYS A 152 16.40 -9.66 6.84
N LEU A 153 16.13 -8.74 5.91
CA LEU A 153 14.75 -8.37 5.61
C LEU A 153 14.03 -9.51 4.89
N SER A 154 12.97 -10.04 5.51
CA SER A 154 12.14 -11.11 4.92
C SER A 154 10.69 -10.70 4.70
N CYS A 155 10.20 -9.64 5.37
CA CYS A 155 8.88 -9.10 5.08
C CYS A 155 8.78 -7.58 5.22
N VAL A 156 7.98 -6.98 4.34
CA VAL A 156 7.46 -5.61 4.44
C VAL A 156 5.95 -5.62 4.66
N ARG A 157 5.47 -4.84 5.62
CA ARG A 157 4.03 -4.54 5.80
C ARG A 157 3.77 -3.05 5.58
N ILE A 158 2.83 -2.70 4.73
CA ILE A 158 2.39 -1.33 4.48
C ILE A 158 0.95 -1.18 4.96
N GLU A 159 0.71 -0.15 5.76
CA GLU A 159 -0.62 0.23 6.26
C GLU A 159 -0.89 1.67 5.84
N ARG A 160 -1.66 1.83 4.76
CA ARG A 160 -1.94 3.12 4.16
C ARG A 160 -3.22 3.72 4.79
N SER A 161 -3.20 5.01 5.07
CA SER A 161 -4.41 5.75 5.40
C SER A 161 -5.39 5.73 4.22
N ALA A 162 -6.69 5.74 4.51
CA ALA A 162 -7.70 5.94 3.49
C ALA A 162 -7.44 7.26 2.76
N VAL A 163 -7.41 7.23 1.43
CA VAL A 163 -7.43 8.45 0.63
C VAL A 163 -8.86 8.99 0.71
N PRO A 164 -9.09 10.23 1.16
CA PRO A 164 -10.43 10.82 1.13
C PRO A 164 -10.96 10.78 -0.30
N SER A 165 -12.20 10.32 -0.48
CA SER A 165 -12.87 10.46 -1.77
C SER A 165 -12.98 11.95 -2.11
N PRO A 166 -12.65 12.36 -3.35
CA PRO A 166 -12.83 13.73 -3.80
C PRO A 166 -14.30 14.17 -3.78
#